data_AF-A0A821ZXM4-F1
#
_entry.id   AF-A0A821ZXM4-F1
#
_cell.length_a   1.000
_cell.length_b   1.000
_cell.length_c   1.000
_cell.angle_alpha   90.00
_cell.angle_beta   90.00
_cell.angle_gamma   90.00
#
_symmetry.space_group_name_H-M   'P 1'
#
loop_
_entity.id
_entity.type
_entity.pdbx_description
1 polymer ?
#
loop_
_entity_poly.entity_id
_entity_poly.type
_entity_poly.pdbx_seq_one_letter_code
_entity_poly.pdbx_strand_id
1 'polypeptide(L)'
;PKDFQNIGLWELCLYKYRHYKDDLQIPYTGCFWFWTNEMYRFRDWIIPSWFKWVQAFATLGLIFTITTISSLVVAVFSSFRWQWRYQLIVCIMSFAIFVFELIAVCVYGIYSQDRLWMPRPEFNYLSYSYWLECGGLIFAFCACVLFAGEIQFLREYAEDYIDVVHQEKKFPYSSSNGSHLHLTEGHARLSQFHL
;
A
#
# COMPACT_ATOMS: atom_id res chain seq x y z
N PRO A 1 3.94 -35.60 -15.38
CA PRO A 1 3.65 -34.68 -14.25
C PRO A 1 4.63 -33.50 -14.31
N LYS A 2 4.22 -32.27 -13.98
CA LYS A 2 5.15 -31.15 -13.90
C LYS A 2 5.88 -31.24 -12.56
N ASP A 3 7.21 -31.26 -12.58
CA ASP A 3 7.98 -31.40 -11.34
C ASP A 3 8.02 -30.10 -10.53
N PHE A 4 7.99 -28.96 -11.23
CA PHE A 4 7.82 -27.62 -10.65
C PHE A 4 6.35 -27.22 -10.78
N GLN A 5 5.68 -26.94 -9.66
CA GLN A 5 4.26 -26.61 -9.65
C GLN A 5 4.07 -25.10 -9.64
N ASN A 6 4.34 -24.46 -8.50
CA ASN A 6 4.09 -23.04 -8.28
C ASN A 6 5.20 -22.44 -7.41
N ILE A 7 5.53 -21.18 -7.68
CA ILE A 7 6.39 -20.37 -6.82
C ILE A 7 5.65 -19.09 -6.42
N GLY A 8 5.52 -18.89 -5.12
CA GLY A 8 5.04 -17.66 -4.51
C GLY A 8 6.20 -16.82 -4.00
N LEU A 9 5.86 -15.71 -3.35
CA LEU A 9 6.86 -14.80 -2.80
C LEU A 9 7.61 -15.41 -1.60
N TRP A 10 7.02 -16.37 -0.89
CA TRP A 10 7.60 -16.98 0.32
C TRP A 10 7.64 -18.51 0.31
N GLU A 11 6.87 -19.13 -0.58
CA GLU A 11 6.67 -20.57 -0.62
C GLU A 11 6.88 -21.11 -2.04
N LEU A 12 7.45 -22.30 -2.13
CA LEU A 12 7.66 -23.03 -3.36
C LEU A 12 7.02 -24.41 -3.26
N CYS A 13 6.19 -24.77 -4.24
CA CYS A 13 5.58 -26.08 -4.33
C CYS A 13 6.21 -26.92 -5.44
N LEU A 14 6.67 -28.11 -5.08
CA LEU A 14 7.36 -29.07 -5.96
C LEU A 14 6.68 -30.44 -5.90
N TYR A 15 6.78 -31.20 -6.99
CA TYR A 15 6.30 -32.57 -7.07
C TYR A 15 7.37 -33.48 -7.66
N LYS A 16 8.00 -34.32 -6.83
CA LYS A 16 9.08 -35.22 -7.24
C LYS A 16 10.25 -34.54 -7.96
N TYR A 17 10.46 -33.24 -7.71
CA TYR A 17 11.54 -32.48 -8.35
C TYR A 17 12.91 -32.92 -7.83
N ARG A 18 13.87 -33.12 -8.74
CA ARG A 18 15.26 -33.39 -8.39
C ARG A 18 16.14 -32.29 -8.96
N HIS A 19 16.85 -31.61 -8.10
CA HIS A 19 17.75 -30.55 -8.52
C HIS A 19 19.10 -31.14 -8.96
N TYR A 20 19.62 -30.73 -10.12
CA TYR A 20 20.86 -31.28 -10.65
C TYR A 20 22.10 -30.94 -9.80
N LYS A 21 22.05 -29.88 -8.99
CA LYS A 21 23.13 -29.49 -8.06
C LYS A 21 22.99 -30.08 -6.66
N ASP A 22 21.95 -30.86 -6.38
CA ASP A 22 21.82 -31.53 -5.09
C ASP A 22 22.50 -32.91 -5.12
N ASP A 23 23.60 -33.07 -4.40
CA ASP A 23 24.35 -34.32 -4.35
C ASP A 23 23.54 -35.52 -3.83
N LEU A 24 22.50 -35.27 -3.02
CA LEU A 24 21.66 -36.34 -2.45
C LEU A 24 20.57 -36.82 -3.42
N GLN A 25 20.26 -36.04 -4.47
CA GLN A 25 19.24 -36.38 -5.48
C GLN A 25 17.89 -36.79 -4.88
N ILE A 26 17.54 -36.26 -3.69
CA ILE A 26 16.29 -36.58 -3.00
C ILE A 26 15.14 -35.87 -3.73
N PRO A 27 14.04 -36.57 -4.05
CA PRO A 27 12.91 -35.94 -4.70
C PRO A 27 12.15 -35.01 -3.73
N TYR A 28 12.13 -33.71 -4.03
CA TYR A 28 11.36 -32.71 -3.30
C TYR A 28 9.88 -32.81 -3.69
N THR A 29 9.02 -33.09 -2.71
CA THR A 29 7.57 -33.20 -2.89
C THR A 29 6.87 -32.48 -1.75
N GLY A 30 6.00 -31.52 -2.08
CA GLY A 30 5.30 -30.69 -1.11
C GLY A 30 5.53 -29.20 -1.35
N CYS A 31 5.00 -28.37 -0.46
CA CYS A 31 5.22 -26.95 -0.44
C CYS A 31 6.18 -26.60 0.70
N PHE A 32 7.18 -25.80 0.39
CA PHE A 32 8.27 -25.47 1.28
C PHE A 32 8.39 -23.96 1.40
N TRP A 33 8.50 -23.49 2.64
CA TRP A 33 8.93 -22.13 2.90
C TRP A 33 10.41 -21.99 2.57
N PHE A 34 10.78 -20.87 1.95
CA PHE A 34 12.12 -20.67 1.40
C PHE A 34 13.28 -20.81 2.40
N TRP A 35 13.00 -20.58 3.68
CA TRP A 35 14.01 -20.57 4.72
C TRP A 35 13.96 -21.82 5.60
N THR A 36 13.27 -22.88 5.17
CA THR A 36 13.37 -24.19 5.84
C THR A 36 14.72 -24.86 5.54
N ASN A 37 15.13 -25.77 6.42
CA ASN A 37 16.43 -26.43 6.32
C ASN A 37 16.55 -27.31 5.06
N GLU A 38 15.44 -27.88 4.59
CA GLU A 38 15.38 -28.74 3.40
C GLU A 38 15.74 -27.97 2.12
N MET A 39 15.44 -26.67 2.08
CA MET A 39 15.70 -25.80 0.92
C MET A 39 17.11 -25.23 0.91
N TYR A 40 17.84 -25.29 2.03
CA TYR A 40 19.12 -24.60 2.23
C TYR A 40 20.12 -24.80 1.07
N ARG A 41 20.20 -26.02 0.53
CA ARG A 41 21.18 -26.40 -0.49
C ARG A 41 20.92 -25.81 -1.87
N PHE A 42 19.67 -25.53 -2.22
CA PHE A 42 19.31 -24.98 -3.54
C PHE A 42 18.61 -23.60 -3.46
N ARG A 43 18.47 -23.06 -2.25
CA ARG A 43 17.82 -21.78 -1.95
C ARG A 43 18.38 -20.63 -2.78
N ASP A 44 19.70 -20.50 -2.87
CA ASP A 44 20.33 -19.38 -3.58
C ASP A 44 20.12 -19.42 -5.09
N TRP A 45 19.79 -20.59 -5.65
CA TRP A 45 19.40 -20.72 -7.05
C TRP A 45 17.94 -20.31 -7.26
N ILE A 46 17.04 -20.75 -6.39
CA ILE A 46 15.61 -20.41 -6.46
C ILE A 46 15.34 -18.95 -6.11
N ILE A 47 16.10 -18.39 -5.18
CA ILE A 47 15.92 -17.04 -4.65
C ILE A 47 17.16 -16.21 -5.02
N PRO A 48 17.28 -15.79 -6.28
CA PRO A 48 18.35 -14.89 -6.69
C PRO A 48 18.23 -13.55 -5.97
N SER A 49 19.30 -12.75 -5.99
CA SER A 49 19.36 -11.46 -5.29
C SER A 49 18.21 -10.52 -5.66
N TRP A 50 17.84 -10.44 -6.94
CA TRP A 50 16.70 -9.63 -7.39
C TRP A 50 15.38 -10.07 -6.76
N PHE A 51 15.18 -11.37 -6.54
CA PHE A 51 13.95 -11.89 -5.93
C PHE A 51 13.90 -11.53 -4.43
N LYS A 52 15.05 -11.54 -3.75
CA LYS A 52 15.16 -11.06 -2.36
C LYS A 52 14.79 -9.57 -2.26
N TRP A 53 15.15 -8.76 -3.27
CA TRP A 53 14.74 -7.36 -3.33
C TRP A 53 13.24 -7.20 -3.57
N VAL A 54 12.63 -8.00 -4.45
CA VAL A 54 11.16 -8.03 -4.62
C VAL A 54 10.46 -8.35 -3.29
N GLN A 55 10.94 -9.37 -2.56
CA GLN A 55 10.44 -9.72 -1.22
C GLN A 55 10.53 -8.54 -0.25
N ALA A 56 11.65 -7.81 -0.26
CA ALA A 56 11.84 -6.66 0.61
C ALA A 56 10.88 -5.51 0.27
N PHE A 57 10.71 -5.18 -1.02
CA PHE A 57 9.82 -4.11 -1.45
C PHE A 57 8.35 -4.42 -1.16
N ALA A 58 7.88 -5.63 -1.45
CA ALA A 58 6.52 -6.06 -1.12
C ALA A 58 6.27 -6.06 0.41
N THR A 59 7.29 -6.42 1.20
CA THR A 59 7.20 -6.36 2.68
C THR A 59 7.12 -4.93 3.18
N LEU A 60 7.91 -4.02 2.60
CA LEU A 60 7.86 -2.59 2.92
C LEU A 60 6.50 -1.98 2.54
N GLY A 61 5.96 -2.29 1.36
CA GLY A 61 4.63 -1.85 0.95
C GLY A 61 3.53 -2.37 1.88
N LEU A 62 3.62 -3.63 2.33
CA LEU A 62 2.72 -4.17 3.36
C LEU A 62 2.82 -3.40 4.69
N ILE A 63 4.03 -3.09 5.16
CA ILE A 63 4.25 -2.31 6.40
C ILE A 63 3.63 -0.92 6.26
N PHE A 64 3.89 -0.22 5.15
CA PHE A 64 3.30 1.10 4.92
C PHE A 64 1.78 1.04 4.78
N THR A 65 1.22 -0.03 4.22
CA THR A 65 -0.24 -0.25 4.16
C THR A 65 -0.84 -0.33 5.57
N ILE A 66 -0.24 -1.12 6.46
CA ILE A 66 -0.67 -1.22 7.86
C ILE A 66 -0.55 0.13 8.57
N THR A 67 0.56 0.85 8.38
CA THR A 67 0.74 2.20 8.93
C THR A 67 -0.30 3.19 8.40
N THR A 68 -0.65 3.11 7.12
CA THR A 68 -1.66 3.96 6.47
C THR A 68 -3.04 3.71 7.06
N ILE A 69 -3.46 2.45 7.15
CA ILE A 69 -4.74 2.06 7.76
C ILE A 69 -4.79 2.51 9.23
N SER A 70 -3.70 2.31 9.98
CA SER A 70 -3.62 2.74 11.38
C SER A 70 -3.75 4.26 11.50
N SER A 71 -3.09 5.01 10.62
CA SER A 71 -3.16 6.48 10.59
C SER A 71 -4.55 6.99 10.21
N LEU A 72 -5.23 6.32 9.27
CA LEU A 72 -6.62 6.62 8.90
C LEU A 72 -7.58 6.41 10.09
N VAL A 73 -7.45 5.29 10.80
CA VAL A 73 -8.26 5.02 12.00
C VAL A 73 -8.05 6.14 13.03
N VAL A 74 -6.80 6.52 13.30
CA VAL A 74 -6.51 7.62 14.23
C VAL A 74 -7.06 8.95 13.71
N ALA A 75 -6.98 9.24 12.41
CA ALA A 75 -7.51 10.46 11.81
C ALA A 75 -9.02 10.60 12.04
N VAL A 76 -9.78 9.53 11.85
CA VAL A 76 -11.25 9.51 12.03
C VAL A 76 -11.65 9.86 13.46
N PHE A 77 -10.88 9.39 14.47
CA PHE A 77 -11.17 9.68 15.87
C PHE A 77 -10.48 10.94 16.41
N SER A 78 -9.67 11.62 15.59
CA SER A 78 -8.93 12.82 16.00
C SER A 78 -9.75 14.09 15.76
N SER A 79 -9.52 15.11 16.59
CA SER A 79 -10.10 16.44 16.36
C SER A 79 -9.61 17.06 15.05
N PHE A 80 -10.45 17.89 14.42
CA PHE A 80 -10.18 18.56 13.16
C PHE A 80 -8.78 19.21 13.06
N ARG A 81 -8.32 19.83 14.16
CA ARG A 81 -6.98 20.44 14.26
C ARG A 81 -5.82 19.49 13.94
N TRP A 82 -5.97 18.18 14.20
CA TRP A 82 -4.95 17.16 13.99
C TRP A 82 -5.17 16.34 12.73
N GLN A 83 -6.39 16.33 12.17
CA GLN A 83 -6.76 15.54 11.00
C GLN A 83 -5.86 15.82 9.80
N TRP A 84 -5.55 17.09 9.50
CA TRP A 84 -4.67 17.43 8.37
C TRP A 84 -3.27 16.79 8.47
N ARG A 85 -2.73 16.62 9.69
CA ARG A 85 -1.41 16.00 9.90
C ARG A 85 -1.45 14.50 9.61
N TYR A 86 -2.51 13.83 10.09
CA TYR A 86 -2.69 12.42 9.81
C TYR A 86 -2.98 12.17 8.33
N GLN A 87 -3.75 13.05 7.67
CA GLN A 87 -3.97 12.94 6.23
C GLN A 87 -2.68 13.17 5.43
N LEU A 88 -1.82 14.10 5.84
CA LEU A 88 -0.50 14.26 5.24
C LEU A 88 0.34 12.97 5.36
N ILE A 89 0.35 12.33 6.54
CA ILE A 89 1.04 11.05 6.74
C ILE A 89 0.45 9.98 5.82
N VAL A 90 -0.87 9.85 5.75
CA VAL A 90 -1.57 8.90 4.89
C VAL A 90 -1.22 9.10 3.42
N CYS A 91 -1.18 10.34 2.93
CA CYS A 91 -0.80 10.64 1.56
C CYS A 91 0.67 10.25 1.27
N ILE A 92 1.60 10.59 2.17
CA ILE A 92 3.02 10.23 2.02
C ILE A 92 3.20 8.72 2.01
N MET A 93 2.54 8.01 2.92
CA MET A 93 2.62 6.55 3.00
C MET A 93 1.97 5.88 1.79
N SER A 94 0.83 6.40 1.30
CA SER A 94 0.18 5.93 0.07
C SER A 94 1.08 6.07 -1.15
N PHE A 95 1.81 7.18 -1.27
CA PHE A 95 2.82 7.36 -2.31
C PHE A 95 3.98 6.36 -2.16
N ALA A 96 4.47 6.14 -0.94
CA ALA A 96 5.53 5.16 -0.70
C ALA A 96 5.09 3.73 -1.07
N ILE A 97 3.86 3.32 -0.71
CA ILE A 97 3.28 2.03 -1.11
C ILE A 97 3.31 1.91 -2.64
N PHE A 98 2.77 2.91 -3.34
CA PHE A 98 2.75 2.91 -4.81
C PHE A 98 4.15 2.72 -5.41
N VAL A 99 5.15 3.46 -4.91
CA VAL A 99 6.52 3.36 -5.42
C VAL A 99 7.14 1.98 -5.17
N PHE A 100 7.00 1.44 -3.95
CA PHE A 100 7.61 0.16 -3.61
C PHE A 100 6.94 -1.01 -4.33
N GLU A 101 5.61 -1.04 -4.39
CA GLU A 101 4.89 -2.08 -5.13
C GLU A 101 5.11 -1.97 -6.64
N LEU A 102 5.22 -0.75 -7.19
CA LEU A 102 5.59 -0.57 -8.60
C LEU A 102 6.95 -1.21 -8.90
N ILE A 103 7.95 -0.95 -8.05
CA ILE A 103 9.27 -1.57 -8.22
C ILE A 103 9.19 -3.09 -8.10
N ALA A 104 8.46 -3.61 -7.10
CA ALA A 104 8.28 -5.05 -6.91
C ALA A 104 7.63 -5.72 -8.15
N VAL A 105 6.50 -5.18 -8.62
CA VAL A 105 5.75 -5.68 -9.78
C VAL A 105 6.57 -5.61 -11.07
N CYS A 106 7.28 -4.51 -11.31
CA CYS A 106 8.11 -4.35 -12.50
C CYS A 106 9.31 -5.30 -12.48
N VAL A 107 10.06 -5.36 -11.38
CA VAL A 107 11.23 -6.23 -11.27
C VAL A 107 10.79 -7.69 -11.39
N TYR A 108 9.75 -8.11 -10.66
CA TYR A 108 9.24 -9.47 -10.77
C TYR A 108 8.72 -9.78 -12.17
N GLY A 109 7.95 -8.87 -12.77
CA GLY A 109 7.41 -9.03 -14.12
C GLY A 109 8.52 -9.28 -15.16
N ILE A 110 9.59 -8.48 -15.11
CA ILE A 110 10.72 -8.58 -16.04
C ILE A 110 11.53 -9.87 -15.79
N TYR A 111 11.97 -10.10 -14.57
CA TYR A 111 12.88 -11.21 -14.26
C TYR A 111 12.18 -12.57 -14.13
N SER A 112 10.85 -12.59 -14.01
CA SER A 112 10.10 -13.86 -14.00
C SER A 112 10.29 -14.68 -15.27
N GLN A 113 10.58 -14.02 -16.39
CA GLN A 113 10.78 -14.66 -17.69
C GLN A 113 12.25 -14.90 -18.03
N ASP A 114 13.17 -14.65 -17.08
CA ASP A 114 14.60 -14.88 -17.29
C ASP A 114 14.90 -16.38 -17.42
N ARG A 115 15.53 -16.76 -18.54
CA ARG A 115 15.95 -18.15 -18.82
C ARG A 115 16.98 -18.68 -17.84
N LEU A 116 17.76 -17.80 -17.20
CA LEU A 116 18.76 -18.18 -16.21
C LEU A 116 18.13 -18.62 -14.89
N TRP A 117 16.96 -18.08 -14.56
CA TRP A 117 16.21 -18.41 -13.36
C TRP A 117 15.14 -19.48 -13.63
N MET A 118 14.35 -19.28 -14.68
CA MET A 118 13.32 -20.19 -15.17
C MET A 118 13.75 -20.80 -16.51
N PRO A 119 14.30 -22.02 -16.56
CA PRO A 119 14.88 -22.60 -17.77
C PRO A 119 13.92 -22.72 -18.97
N ARG A 120 12.61 -22.77 -18.70
CA ARG A 120 11.54 -22.90 -19.69
C ARG A 120 10.50 -21.77 -19.49
N PRO A 121 10.85 -20.51 -19.80
CA PRO A 121 9.97 -19.37 -19.55
C PRO A 121 8.68 -19.44 -20.37
N GLU A 122 8.66 -20.14 -21.51
CA GLU A 122 7.46 -20.33 -22.33
C GLU A 122 6.33 -21.11 -21.61
N PHE A 123 6.64 -21.79 -20.51
CA PHE A 123 5.66 -22.45 -19.65
C PHE A 123 5.46 -21.75 -18.31
N ASN A 124 6.10 -20.60 -18.10
CA ASN A 124 5.99 -19.81 -16.89
C ASN A 124 4.88 -18.75 -17.02
N TYR A 125 3.75 -19.02 -16.39
CA TYR A 125 2.60 -18.12 -16.38
C TYR A 125 2.49 -17.42 -15.02
N LEU A 126 2.33 -16.10 -15.06
CA LEU A 126 2.07 -15.31 -13.86
C LEU A 126 0.67 -15.64 -13.33
N SER A 127 0.62 -16.08 -12.07
CA SER A 127 -0.61 -16.52 -11.41
C SER A 127 -1.46 -15.32 -10.99
N TYR A 128 -2.66 -15.61 -10.45
CA TYR A 128 -3.59 -14.59 -9.97
C TYR A 128 -2.99 -13.62 -8.95
N SER A 129 -2.06 -14.06 -8.09
CA SER A 129 -1.47 -13.17 -7.07
C SER A 129 -0.70 -12.01 -7.70
N TYR A 130 -0.04 -12.23 -8.83
CA TYR A 130 0.66 -11.15 -9.55
C TYR A 130 -0.33 -10.11 -10.09
N TRP A 131 -1.43 -10.56 -10.68
CA TRP A 131 -2.46 -9.66 -11.21
C TRP A 131 -3.22 -8.91 -10.13
N LEU A 132 -3.44 -9.55 -8.98
CA LEU A 132 -3.98 -8.89 -7.79
C LEU A 132 -3.05 -7.77 -7.30
N GLU A 133 -1.73 -7.99 -7.32
CA GLU A 133 -0.76 -6.96 -6.98
C GLU A 133 -0.78 -5.79 -7.98
N CYS A 134 -0.85 -6.07 -9.29
CA CYS A 134 -1.05 -5.03 -10.30
C CYS A 134 -2.33 -4.22 -10.05
N GLY A 135 -3.42 -4.87 -9.61
CA GLY A 135 -4.65 -4.19 -9.22
C GLY A 135 -4.46 -3.33 -7.96
N GLY A 136 -3.80 -3.88 -6.94
CA GLY A 136 -3.43 -3.17 -5.71
C GLY A 136 -2.63 -1.91 -5.98
N LEU A 137 -1.68 -1.98 -6.91
CA LEU A 137 -0.88 -0.85 -7.37
C LEU A 137 -1.74 0.29 -7.96
N ILE A 138 -2.72 -0.05 -8.79
CA ILE A 138 -3.65 0.95 -9.36
C ILE A 138 -4.48 1.59 -8.25
N PHE A 139 -4.98 0.80 -7.30
CA PHE A 139 -5.72 1.33 -6.16
C PHE A 139 -4.85 2.22 -5.27
N ALA A 140 -3.59 1.85 -5.02
CA ALA A 140 -2.65 2.67 -4.26
C ALA A 140 -2.38 4.02 -4.95
N PHE A 141 -2.24 4.03 -6.29
CA PHE A 141 -2.10 5.25 -7.05
C PHE A 141 -3.34 6.15 -6.94
N CYS A 142 -4.53 5.59 -7.16
CA CYS A 142 -5.79 6.32 -7.03
C CYS A 142 -5.97 6.88 -5.61
N ALA A 143 -5.68 6.08 -4.58
CA ALA A 143 -5.74 6.50 -3.18
C ALA A 143 -4.79 7.68 -2.92
N CYS A 144 -3.55 7.64 -3.42
CA CYS A 144 -2.60 8.74 -3.31
C CYS A 144 -3.14 10.05 -3.91
N VAL A 145 -3.76 9.98 -5.10
CA VAL A 145 -4.37 11.15 -5.76
C VAL A 145 -5.54 11.70 -4.95
N LEU A 146 -6.41 10.83 -4.44
CA LEU A 146 -7.56 11.23 -3.63
C LEU A 146 -7.13 11.89 -2.32
N PHE A 147 -6.17 11.31 -1.59
CA PHE A 147 -5.66 11.91 -0.34
C PHE A 147 -4.92 13.22 -0.58
N ALA A 148 -4.21 13.36 -1.71
CA ALA A 148 -3.60 14.65 -2.08
C ALA A 148 -4.67 15.73 -2.30
N GLY A 149 -5.78 15.39 -2.97
CA GLY A 149 -6.92 16.29 -3.13
C GLY A 149 -7.59 16.65 -1.80
N GLU A 150 -7.75 15.68 -0.90
CA GLU A 150 -8.31 15.91 0.43
C GLU A 150 -7.45 16.87 1.26
N ILE A 151 -6.11 16.74 1.20
CA ILE A 151 -5.19 17.65 1.88
C ILE A 151 -5.34 19.08 1.35
N GLN A 152 -5.47 19.25 0.03
CA GLN A 152 -5.68 20.58 -0.57
C GLN A 152 -6.98 21.20 -0.05
N PHE A 153 -8.07 20.44 -0.06
CA PHE A 153 -9.36 20.88 0.46
C PHE A 153 -9.31 21.26 1.95
N LEU A 154 -8.71 20.40 2.80
CA LEU A 154 -8.56 20.67 4.23
C LEU A 154 -7.70 21.91 4.51
N ARG A 155 -6.70 22.17 3.67
CA ARG A 155 -5.86 23.36 3.79
C ARG A 155 -6.65 24.63 3.49
N GLU A 156 -7.38 24.65 2.38
CA GLU A 156 -8.23 25.80 2.01
C GLU A 156 -9.26 26.09 3.09
N TYR A 157 -9.95 25.05 3.58
CA TYR A 157 -10.93 25.20 4.67
C TYR A 157 -10.31 25.72 5.97
N ALA A 158 -9.08 25.30 6.30
CA ALA A 158 -8.39 25.77 7.49
C ALA A 158 -7.98 27.25 7.38
N GLU A 159 -7.55 27.70 6.19
CA GLU A 159 -7.23 29.11 5.92
C GLU A 159 -8.51 29.98 6.07
N ASP A 160 -9.63 29.59 5.46
CA ASP A 160 -10.92 30.29 5.58
C ASP A 160 -11.41 30.38 7.04
N TYR A 161 -11.28 29.30 7.81
CA TYR A 161 -11.68 29.27 9.21
C TYR A 161 -10.85 30.25 10.06
N ILE A 162 -9.54 30.34 9.81
CA ILE A 162 -8.65 31.26 10.54
C ILE A 162 -9.02 32.72 10.25
N ASP A 163 -9.40 33.03 9.02
CA ASP A 163 -9.79 34.38 8.60
C ASP A 163 -11.10 34.82 9.28
N VAL A 164 -12.11 33.94 9.34
CA VAL A 164 -13.36 34.19 10.08
C VAL A 164 -13.08 34.46 11.56
N VAL A 165 -12.26 33.62 12.20
CA VAL A 165 -11.90 33.81 13.62
C VAL A 165 -11.11 35.11 13.85
N HIS A 166 -10.25 35.53 12.91
CA HIS A 166 -9.58 36.82 12.98
C HIS A 166 -10.54 38.00 12.82
N GLN A 167 -11.53 37.90 11.93
CA GLN A 167 -12.56 38.90 11.74
C GLN A 167 -13.39 39.11 13.02
N GLU A 168 -13.85 38.02 13.65
CA GLU A 168 -14.60 38.07 14.91
C GLU A 168 -13.79 38.72 16.05
N LYS A 169 -12.49 38.41 16.16
CA LYS A 169 -11.61 39.05 17.16
C LYS A 169 -11.35 40.53 16.89
N LYS A 170 -11.36 40.95 15.61
CA LYS A 170 -11.12 42.33 15.21
C LYS A 170 -12.35 43.21 15.38
N PHE A 171 -13.54 42.63 15.26
CA PHE A 171 -14.83 43.29 15.49
C PHE A 171 -15.63 42.50 16.54
N PRO A 172 -15.23 42.52 17.83
CA PRO A 172 -16.05 41.95 18.88
C PRO A 172 -17.39 42.71 18.86
N TYR A 173 -18.46 42.01 18.51
CA TYR A 173 -19.79 42.57 18.27
C TYR A 173 -20.16 43.60 19.35
N SER A 174 -20.30 44.87 18.96
CA SER A 174 -21.00 45.85 19.78
C SER A 174 -22.47 45.44 19.76
N SER A 175 -22.96 44.96 20.90
CA SER A 175 -24.36 44.59 21.10
C SER A 175 -25.27 45.78 20.77
N SER A 176 -25.83 45.76 19.56
CA SER A 176 -27.03 46.51 19.23
C SER A 176 -28.03 45.54 18.58
N ASN A 177 -29.18 45.42 19.23
CA ASN A 177 -30.30 44.57 18.89
C ASN A 177 -30.71 44.71 17.41
N GLY A 178 -30.67 43.63 16.63
CA GLY A 178 -31.31 43.68 15.30
C GLY A 178 -30.96 42.66 14.21
N SER A 179 -30.49 41.44 14.49
CA SER A 179 -30.21 40.49 13.39
C SER A 179 -30.30 39.01 13.80
N HIS A 180 -31.48 38.58 14.21
CA HIS A 180 -31.78 37.17 14.50
C HIS A 180 -32.01 36.30 13.25
N LEU A 181 -31.86 36.83 12.03
CA LEU A 181 -32.29 36.15 10.80
C LEU A 181 -31.16 35.50 9.97
N HIS A 182 -29.89 35.87 10.16
CA HIS A 182 -28.79 35.34 9.31
C HIS A 182 -27.95 34.22 9.95
N LEU A 183 -28.04 34.03 11.27
CA LEU A 183 -27.25 33.03 11.99
C LEU A 183 -27.86 31.61 11.90
N THR A 184 -29.15 31.49 11.58
CA THR A 184 -29.83 30.20 11.46
C THR A 184 -29.50 29.46 10.17
N GLU A 185 -29.17 30.15 9.07
CA GLU A 185 -28.82 29.50 7.79
C GLU A 185 -27.41 28.89 7.78
N GLY A 186 -26.45 29.48 8.50
CA GLY A 186 -25.10 28.94 8.63
C GLY A 186 -25.07 27.68 9.50
N HIS A 187 -25.82 27.68 10.60
CA HIS A 187 -25.89 26.54 11.52
C HIS A 187 -26.67 25.36 10.95
N ALA A 188 -27.69 25.61 10.11
CA ALA A 188 -28.44 24.54 9.43
C ALA A 188 -27.61 23.80 8.37
N ARG A 189 -26.62 24.45 7.75
CA ARG A 189 -25.69 23.80 6.83
C ARG A 189 -24.69 22.89 7.54
N LEU A 190 -24.32 23.19 8.78
CA LEU A 190 -23.39 22.39 9.58
C LEU A 190 -23.99 21.08 10.10
N SER A 191 -25.32 20.99 10.27
CA SER A 191 -25.98 19.75 10.71
C SER A 191 -26.29 18.77 9.57
N GLN A 192 -26.19 19.18 8.30
CA GLN A 192 -26.48 18.31 7.16
C GLN A 192 -25.28 17.47 6.69
N PHE A 193 -24.06 17.78 7.13
CA PHE A 193 -22.84 17.05 6.76
C PHE A 193 -22.38 16.02 7.82
N HIS A 194 -23.11 15.90 8.92
CA HIS A 194 -22.95 14.83 9.91
C HIS A 194 -24.04 13.76 9.72
N LEU A 195 -23.98 13.02 8.61
CA LEU A 195 -24.69 11.74 8.41
C LEU A 195 -23.88 10.86 7.45
#